data_AF-A0A1W1XA91-F1
#
_entry.id   AF-A0A1W1XA91-F1
#
_cell.length_a   1.000
_cell.length_b   1.000
_cell.length_c   1.000
_cell.angle_alpha   90.00
_cell.angle_beta   90.00
_cell.angle_gamma   90.00
#
_symmetry.space_group_name_H-M   'P 1'
#
loop_
_entity.id
_entity.type
_entity.pdbx_description
1 polymer ?
#
loop_
_entity_poly.entity_id
_entity_poly.type
_entity_poly.pdbx_seq_one_letter_code
_entity_poly.pdbx_strand_id
1 'polypeptide(L)'
;MNEFNKDCTFDHDDVLNRRNFANNLTQIIKEGNKYTFNNSLVIALDSPWCTGKTTFINKWISAIREDKIGNEKMEIIHYNAWDNDDWNEPLVSLLNELETHLKYIAKKEEIISDLKKTSIRLLKYMGKNVTQNLIKKKIRNRYGRHY
;
A
#
# COMPACT_ATOMS: atom_id res chain seq x y z
N MET A 1 -2.02 4.06 -10.86
CA MET A 1 -1.48 5.06 -9.91
C MET A 1 -2.56 6.12 -9.79
N ASN A 2 -3.39 6.05 -8.74
CA ASN A 2 -4.36 7.12 -8.48
C ASN A 2 -3.58 8.35 -8.07
N GLU A 3 -3.83 9.48 -8.73
CA GLU A 3 -3.23 10.76 -8.37
C GLU A 3 -3.62 11.06 -6.92
N PHE A 4 -2.60 11.17 -6.07
CA PHE A 4 -2.79 11.60 -4.70
C PHE A 4 -3.24 13.07 -4.76
N ASN A 5 -4.45 13.35 -4.30
CA ASN A 5 -4.99 14.71 -4.30
C ASN A 5 -4.12 15.59 -3.38
N LYS A 6 -3.46 16.60 -3.96
CA LYS A 6 -2.56 17.55 -3.27
C LYS A 6 -3.25 18.32 -2.13
N ASP A 7 -4.58 18.43 -2.15
CA ASP A 7 -5.34 19.15 -1.12
C ASP A 7 -5.68 18.27 0.09
N CYS A 8 -5.35 16.98 0.06
CA CYS A 8 -5.60 16.06 1.16
C CYS A 8 -4.46 16.10 2.19
N THR A 9 -4.36 17.20 2.94
CA THR A 9 -3.36 17.41 4.01
C THR A 9 -4.00 17.84 5.32
N PHE A 10 -3.30 17.63 6.44
CA PHE A 10 -3.73 18.15 7.75
C PHE A 10 -3.63 19.69 7.86
N ASP A 11 -2.80 20.34 7.05
CA ASP A 11 -2.68 21.80 7.06
C ASP A 11 -3.88 22.48 6.41
N HIS A 12 -4.43 21.86 5.37
CA HIS A 12 -5.63 22.36 4.71
C HIS A 12 -6.89 22.14 5.57
N ASP A 13 -7.00 20.97 6.20
CA ASP A 13 -8.16 20.61 7.01
C ASP A 13 -7.77 19.54 8.04
N ASP A 14 -7.91 19.84 9.33
CA ASP A 14 -7.83 18.86 10.42
C ASP A 14 -8.97 19.05 11.44
N VAL A 15 -10.21 19.17 10.96
CA VAL A 15 -11.42 19.34 11.81
C VAL A 15 -11.54 18.26 12.90
N LEU A 16 -10.96 17.07 12.69
CA LEU A 16 -10.99 15.95 13.64
C LEU A 16 -9.73 15.88 14.55
N ASN A 17 -8.82 16.86 14.45
CA ASN A 17 -7.59 16.98 15.25
C ASN A 17 -6.72 15.70 15.26
N ARG A 18 -6.57 15.05 14.10
CA ARG A 18 -5.88 13.75 13.97
C ARG A 18 -4.41 13.86 13.62
N ARG A 19 -3.85 15.06 13.40
CA ARG A 19 -2.41 15.24 13.19
C ARG A 19 -1.57 14.66 14.33
N ASN A 20 -1.96 14.91 15.58
CA ASN A 20 -1.23 14.38 16.74
C ASN A 20 -1.33 12.85 16.82
N PHE A 21 -2.47 12.29 16.46
CA PHE A 21 -2.64 10.84 16.38
C PHE A 21 -1.75 10.22 15.29
N ALA A 22 -1.67 10.85 14.11
CA ALA A 22 -0.75 10.47 13.05
C ALA A 22 0.73 10.53 13.49
N ASN A 23 1.13 11.60 14.20
CA ASN A 23 2.48 11.73 14.76
C ASN A 23 2.84 10.57 15.69
N ASN A 24 1.95 10.27 16.64
CA ASN A 24 2.15 9.20 17.60
C ASN A 24 2.23 7.83 16.91
N LEU A 25 1.35 7.56 15.94
CA LEU A 25 1.40 6.32 15.16
C LEU A 25 2.70 6.19 14.36
N THR A 26 3.18 7.27 13.73
CA THR A 26 4.47 7.26 13.02
C THR A 26 5.61 6.93 13.96
N GLN A 27 5.62 7.51 15.17
CA GLN A 27 6.64 7.22 16.17
C GLN A 27 6.58 5.77 16.64
N ILE A 28 5.38 5.21 16.86
CA ILE A 28 5.19 3.79 17.18
C ILE A 28 5.75 2.91 16.06
N ILE A 29 5.53 3.24 14.79
CA ILE A 29 6.07 2.44 13.68
C ILE A 29 7.60 2.48 13.64
N LYS A 30 8.20 3.65 13.89
CA LYS A 30 9.66 3.83 13.90
C LYS A 30 10.34 3.07 15.03
N GLU A 31 9.81 3.21 16.24
CA GLU A 31 10.41 2.62 17.44
C GLU A 31 9.98 1.17 17.63
N GLY A 32 8.74 0.83 17.26
CA GLY A 32 8.12 -0.47 17.49
C GLY A 32 8.87 -1.63 16.86
N ASN A 33 9.44 -1.44 15.65
CA ASN A 33 10.23 -2.47 14.99
C ASN A 33 11.45 -2.92 15.81
N LYS A 34 12.01 -2.06 16.68
CA LYS A 34 13.14 -2.44 17.56
C LYS A 34 12.74 -3.49 18.61
N TYR A 35 11.45 -3.61 18.89
CA TYR A 35 10.91 -4.44 19.97
C TYR A 35 10.16 -5.68 19.45
N THR A 36 10.23 -6.00 18.15
CA THR A 36 9.58 -7.18 17.57
C THR A 36 10.59 -8.24 17.15
N PHE A 37 10.18 -9.51 17.25
CA PHE A 37 11.04 -10.68 17.04
C PHE A 37 11.69 -10.76 15.64
N ASN A 38 11.17 -10.03 14.65
CA ASN A 38 11.64 -10.04 13.26
C ASN A 38 11.79 -8.64 12.64
N ASN A 39 11.90 -7.58 13.45
CA ASN A 39 11.88 -6.18 12.98
C ASN A 39 10.67 -5.86 12.08
N SER A 40 9.52 -6.49 12.34
CA SER A 40 8.26 -6.28 11.62
C SER A 40 7.13 -5.97 12.58
N LEU A 41 6.20 -5.11 12.16
CA LEU A 41 5.09 -4.65 12.97
C LEU A 41 3.80 -4.66 12.15
N VAL A 42 2.73 -5.22 12.72
CA VAL A 42 1.38 -5.20 12.13
C VAL A 42 0.48 -4.42 13.08
N ILE A 43 -0.24 -3.43 12.54
CA ILE A 43 -1.18 -2.58 13.29
C ILE A 43 -2.54 -2.66 12.60
N ALA A 44 -3.59 -2.90 13.38
CA ALA A 44 -4.97 -2.75 12.93
C ALA A 44 -5.52 -1.41 13.47
N LEU A 45 -6.05 -0.57 12.58
CA LEU A 45 -6.73 0.67 12.94
C LEU A 45 -8.23 0.47 12.77
N ASP A 46 -8.99 0.54 13.87
CA ASP A 46 -10.44 0.37 13.88
C ASP A 46 -11.18 1.67 14.23
N SER A 47 -12.37 1.85 13.66
CA SER A 47 -13.28 2.96 13.94
C SER A 47 -14.66 2.71 13.29
N PRO A 48 -15.76 3.31 13.76
CA PRO A 48 -17.10 3.19 13.13
C PRO A 48 -17.18 3.69 11.68
N TRP A 49 -18.16 3.21 10.89
CA TRP A 49 -18.38 3.72 9.53
C TRP A 49 -18.62 5.24 9.52
N CYS A 50 -18.26 5.93 8.42
CA CYS A 50 -18.44 7.38 8.23
C CYS A 50 -17.62 8.31 9.16
N THR A 51 -16.58 7.82 9.83
CA THR A 51 -15.70 8.65 10.69
C THR A 51 -14.50 9.26 9.97
N GLY A 52 -14.42 9.15 8.64
CA GLY A 52 -13.29 9.70 7.86
C GLY A 52 -11.98 8.91 8.00
N LYS A 53 -12.04 7.58 8.15
CA LYS A 53 -10.85 6.70 8.16
C LYS A 53 -9.99 6.86 6.90
N THR A 54 -10.61 6.74 5.72
CA THR A 54 -9.90 6.90 4.44
C THR A 54 -9.27 8.28 4.32
N THR A 55 -10.00 9.33 4.72
CA THR A 55 -9.48 10.70 4.76
C THR A 55 -8.27 10.82 5.70
N PHE A 56 -8.32 10.20 6.88
CA PHE A 56 -7.20 10.18 7.80
C PHE A 56 -5.97 9.49 7.20
N ILE A 57 -6.13 8.29 6.60
CA ILE A 57 -5.03 7.56 5.96
C ILE A 57 -4.40 8.40 4.84
N ASN A 58 -5.21 9.03 3.99
CA ASN A 58 -4.71 9.87 2.91
C ASN A 58 -3.93 11.09 3.46
N LYS A 59 -4.49 11.82 4.43
CA LYS A 59 -3.80 12.97 5.06
C LYS A 59 -2.50 12.55 5.75
N TRP A 60 -2.48 11.38 6.39
CA TRP A 60 -1.29 10.84 7.04
C TRP A 60 -0.19 10.49 6.04
N ILE A 61 -0.53 9.82 4.94
CA ILE A 61 0.41 9.51 3.86
C ILE A 61 0.99 10.80 3.25
N SER A 62 0.14 11.81 2.98
CA SER A 62 0.61 13.12 2.49
C SER A 62 1.59 13.76 3.46
N ALA A 63 1.27 13.77 4.76
CA ALA A 63 2.11 14.37 5.78
C ALA A 63 3.48 13.68 5.92
N ILE A 64 3.55 12.36 5.77
CA ILE A 64 4.84 11.64 5.75
C ILE A 64 5.62 11.96 4.46
N ARG A 65 4.96 11.95 3.29
CA ARG A 65 5.63 12.22 2.00
C ARG A 65 6.18 13.64 1.87
N GLU A 66 5.52 14.60 2.51
CA GLU A 66 5.95 16.00 2.57
C GLU A 66 6.98 16.25 3.69
N ASP A 67 7.45 15.20 4.38
CA ASP A 67 8.40 15.26 5.49
C ASP A 67 7.93 16.17 6.64
N LYS A 68 6.61 16.26 6.84
CA LYS A 68 5.98 17.03 7.92
C LYS A 68 5.82 16.22 9.20
N ILE A 69 5.96 14.89 9.10
CA ILE A 69 5.81 13.94 10.22
C ILE A 69 6.89 12.88 10.10
N GLY A 70 7.62 12.66 11.20
CA GLY A 70 8.60 11.57 11.33
C GLY A 70 10.05 11.97 11.01
N ASN A 71 10.31 13.05 10.28
CA ASN A 71 11.66 13.56 9.97
C ASN A 71 12.60 12.57 9.23
N GLU A 72 12.05 11.51 8.62
CA GLU A 72 12.81 10.58 7.78
C GLU A 72 11.91 10.10 6.64
N LYS A 73 12.51 9.88 5.46
CA LYS A 73 11.78 9.33 4.32
C LYS A 73 11.36 7.89 4.59
N MET A 74 10.05 7.69 4.72
CA MET A 74 9.44 6.35 4.75
C MET A 74 8.88 6.03 3.36
N GLU A 75 9.20 4.85 2.85
CA GLU A 75 8.59 4.35 1.62
C GLU A 75 7.20 3.79 1.95
N ILE A 76 6.17 4.31 1.28
CA ILE A 76 4.77 4.01 1.59
C ILE A 76 4.08 3.38 0.39
N ILE A 77 3.65 2.13 0.58
CA ILE A 77 2.77 1.42 -0.36
C ILE A 77 1.34 1.50 0.19
N HIS A 78 0.43 2.08 -0.58
CA HIS A 78 -0.98 2.18 -0.23
C HIS A 78 -1.80 1.24 -1.12
N TYR A 79 -2.61 0.39 -0.49
CA TYR A 79 -3.47 -0.58 -1.18
C TYR A 79 -4.91 -0.46 -0.66
N ASN A 80 -5.85 -0.16 -1.56
CA ASN A 80 -7.27 -0.15 -1.26
C ASN A 80 -7.91 -1.47 -1.75
N ALA A 81 -8.48 -2.23 -0.81
CA ALA A 81 -9.11 -3.50 -1.14
C ALA A 81 -10.42 -3.32 -1.94
N TRP A 82 -11.17 -2.24 -1.72
CA TRP A 82 -12.42 -1.97 -2.44
C TRP A 82 -12.19 -1.67 -3.92
N ASP A 83 -11.10 -0.97 -4.26
CA ASP A 83 -10.75 -0.71 -5.66
C ASP A 83 -10.28 -1.99 -6.39
N ASN A 84 -10.08 -3.08 -5.64
CA ASN A 84 -9.50 -4.33 -6.12
C ASN A 84 -10.35 -5.57 -5.76
N ASP A 85 -11.60 -5.38 -5.36
CA ASP A 85 -12.51 -6.46 -4.97
C ASP A 85 -12.99 -7.31 -6.16
N ASP A 86 -12.92 -6.75 -7.37
CA ASP A 86 -13.13 -7.42 -8.67
C ASP A 86 -12.15 -8.57 -8.99
N TRP A 87 -11.15 -8.81 -8.14
CA TRP A 87 -10.20 -9.90 -8.31
C TRP A 87 -10.62 -11.11 -7.48
N ASN A 88 -11.02 -12.19 -8.16
CA ASN A 88 -11.22 -13.51 -7.56
C ASN A 88 -10.02 -14.03 -6.75
N GLU A 89 -8.85 -13.36 -6.86
CA GLU A 89 -7.59 -13.72 -6.21
C GLU A 89 -6.94 -12.48 -5.55
N PRO A 90 -7.39 -12.06 -4.35
CA PRO A 90 -6.94 -10.83 -3.68
C PRO A 90 -5.44 -10.76 -3.45
N LEU A 91 -4.81 -11.89 -3.11
CA LEU A 91 -3.36 -11.98 -2.92
C LEU A 91 -2.60 -11.57 -4.18
N VAL A 92 -3.12 -11.94 -5.35
CA VAL A 92 -2.41 -11.64 -6.59
C VAL A 92 -2.52 -10.16 -6.95
N SER A 93 -3.67 -9.56 -6.73
CA SER A 93 -3.84 -8.11 -6.90
C SER A 93 -2.84 -7.35 -6.02
N LEU A 94 -2.73 -7.73 -4.74
CA LEU A 94 -1.77 -7.15 -3.82
C LEU A 94 -0.31 -7.33 -4.28
N LEU A 95 0.09 -8.55 -4.68
CA LEU A 95 1.45 -8.82 -5.16
C LEU A 95 1.80 -8.02 -6.42
N ASN A 96 0.84 -7.81 -7.33
CA ASN A 96 1.05 -7.02 -8.53
C ASN A 96 1.21 -5.52 -8.22
N GLU A 97 0.44 -4.98 -7.28
CA GLU A 97 0.60 -3.60 -6.82
C GLU A 97 1.96 -3.41 -6.13
N LEU A 98 2.35 -4.35 -5.26
CA LEU A 98 3.67 -4.37 -4.63
C LEU A 98 4.81 -4.40 -5.67
N GLU A 99 4.75 -5.29 -6.66
CA GLU A 99 5.77 -5.36 -7.72
C GLU A 99 5.86 -4.06 -8.53
N THR A 100 4.71 -3.47 -8.87
CA THR A 100 4.62 -2.24 -9.66
C THR A 100 5.21 -1.07 -8.89
N HIS A 101 4.86 -0.95 -7.61
CA HIS A 101 5.33 0.12 -6.73
C HIS A 101 6.83 -0.01 -6.42
N LEU A 102 7.32 -1.22 -6.16
CA LEU A 102 8.75 -1.44 -5.95
C LEU A 102 9.58 -1.20 -7.21
N LYS A 103 9.09 -1.52 -8.42
CA LYS A 103 9.81 -1.14 -9.65
C LYS A 103 9.94 0.37 -9.84
N TYR A 104 8.97 1.12 -9.32
CA TYR A 104 8.98 2.58 -9.39
C TYR A 104 9.93 3.21 -8.37
N ILE A 105 9.96 2.68 -7.14
CA ILE A 105 10.73 3.22 -6.01
C ILE A 105 12.14 2.64 -5.94
N ALA A 106 12.25 1.32 -6.05
CA ALA A 106 13.51 0.62 -5.89
C ALA A 106 14.34 0.73 -7.17
N LYS A 107 15.25 1.70 -7.21
CA LYS A 107 16.50 1.57 -7.98
C LYS A 107 17.45 0.49 -7.40
N LYS A 108 16.92 -0.47 -6.62
CA LYS A 108 17.65 -1.60 -6.03
C LYS A 108 17.11 -2.90 -6.62
N GLU A 109 17.85 -3.45 -7.57
CA GLU A 109 17.49 -4.67 -8.30
C GLU A 109 17.33 -5.89 -7.37
N GLU A 110 18.05 -5.91 -6.24
CA GLU A 110 18.05 -7.03 -5.29
C GLU A 110 16.67 -7.26 -4.64
N ILE A 111 16.06 -6.21 -4.09
CA ILE A 111 14.72 -6.27 -3.47
C ILE A 111 13.66 -6.70 -4.49
N ILE A 112 13.76 -6.19 -5.73
CA ILE A 112 12.85 -6.56 -6.83
C ILE A 112 13.03 -8.04 -7.17
N SER A 113 14.26 -8.55 -7.15
CA SER A 113 14.55 -9.95 -7.46
C SER A 113 13.96 -10.91 -6.42
N ASP A 114 14.06 -10.57 -5.14
CA ASP A 114 13.55 -11.41 -4.05
C ASP A 114 12.03 -11.34 -3.93
N LEU A 115 11.42 -10.17 -4.18
CA LEU A 115 9.98 -10.08 -4.32
C LEU A 115 9.50 -10.95 -5.49
N LYS A 116 10.13 -10.86 -6.67
CA LYS A 116 9.76 -11.69 -7.83
C LYS A 116 9.84 -13.18 -7.52
N LYS A 117 10.93 -13.64 -6.87
CA LYS A 117 11.08 -15.04 -6.46
C LYS A 117 9.95 -15.47 -5.52
N THR A 118 9.64 -14.63 -4.52
CA THR A 118 8.59 -14.89 -3.54
C THR A 118 7.21 -14.93 -4.19
N SER A 119 6.89 -13.98 -5.07
CA SER A 119 5.65 -13.93 -5.84
C SER A 119 5.50 -15.17 -6.74
N ILE A 120 6.56 -15.58 -7.44
CA ILE A 120 6.54 -16.80 -8.27
C ILE A 120 6.30 -18.03 -7.39
N ARG A 121 6.92 -18.11 -6.21
CA ARG A 121 6.74 -19.23 -5.28
C ARG A 121 5.29 -19.30 -4.76
N LEU A 122 4.72 -18.18 -4.36
CA LEU A 122 3.33 -18.08 -3.91
C LEU A 122 2.36 -18.48 -5.04
N LEU A 123 2.54 -17.94 -6.24
CA LEU A 123 1.72 -18.30 -7.41
C LEU A 123 1.80 -19.80 -7.75
N LYS A 124 2.98 -20.42 -7.58
CA LYS A 124 3.12 -21.87 -7.75
C LYS A 124 2.34 -22.66 -6.69
N TYR A 125 2.34 -22.22 -5.44
CA TYR A 125 1.55 -22.85 -4.37
C TYR A 125 0.04 -22.68 -4.55
N MET A 126 -0.41 -21.56 -5.11
CA MET A 126 -1.83 -21.32 -5.42
C MET A 126 -2.36 -22.12 -6.61
N GLY A 127 -1.49 -22.86 -7.32
CA GLY A 127 -1.87 -23.77 -8.40
C GLY A 127 -2.03 -23.11 -9.78
N LYS A 128 -1.89 -23.92 -10.84
CA LYS A 128 -1.88 -23.48 -12.25
C LYS A 128 -3.11 -22.66 -12.69
N ASN A 129 -4.25 -22.81 -12.02
CA ASN A 129 -5.51 -22.16 -12.37
C ASN A 129 -5.44 -20.63 -12.16
N VAL A 130 -4.74 -20.18 -11.12
CA VAL A 130 -4.50 -18.75 -10.84
C VAL A 130 -3.61 -18.16 -11.94
N THR A 131 -2.53 -18.83 -12.30
CA THR A 131 -1.57 -18.37 -13.33
C THR A 131 -2.23 -18.14 -14.70
N GLN A 132 -3.13 -19.03 -15.12
CA GLN A 132 -3.83 -18.90 -16.41
C GLN A 132 -4.81 -17.72 -16.44
N ASN A 133 -5.51 -17.47 -15.34
CA ASN A 133 -6.46 -16.35 -15.24
C ASN A 133 -5.75 -14.99 -15.23
N LEU A 134 -4.55 -14.90 -14.65
CA LEU A 134 -3.74 -13.68 -14.65
C LEU A 134 -3.20 -13.31 -16.02
N ILE A 135 -2.71 -14.30 -16.78
CA ILE A 135 -2.24 -14.10 -18.15
C ILE A 135 -3.41 -13.60 -19.02
N LYS A 136 -4.59 -14.22 -18.91
CA LYS A 136 -5.81 -13.80 -19.62
C LYS A 136 -6.26 -12.38 -19.25
N LYS A 137 -6.28 -12.02 -17.95
CA LYS A 137 -6.74 -10.70 -17.49
C LYS A 137 -5.74 -9.58 -17.83
N LYS A 138 -4.42 -9.85 -17.81
CA LYS A 138 -3.38 -8.91 -18.25
C LYS A 138 -3.41 -8.64 -19.75
N ILE A 139 -3.71 -9.66 -20.56
CA ILE A 139 -3.94 -9.50 -22.01
C ILE A 139 -5.22 -8.67 -22.24
N ARG A 140 -6.32 -8.97 -21.52
CA ARG A 140 -7.57 -8.21 -21.61
C ARG A 140 -7.40 -6.71 -21.29
N ASN A 141 -6.68 -6.36 -20.23
CA ASN A 141 -6.44 -4.95 -19.87
C ASN A 141 -5.48 -4.22 -20.85
N ARG A 142 -4.67 -4.94 -21.63
CA ARG A 142 -3.78 -4.36 -22.65
C ARG A 142 -4.46 -4.08 -23.98
N TYR A 143 -5.52 -4.83 -24.30
CA TYR A 143 -6.26 -4.73 -25.57
C TYR A 143 -7.70 -4.20 -25.41
N GLY A 144 -8.16 -3.92 -24.18
CA GLY A 144 -9.56 -3.62 -23.86
C GLY A 144 -9.86 -2.20 -23.39
N ARG A 145 -9.22 -1.17 -23.97
CA ARG A 145 -9.73 0.22 -23.93
C ARG A 145 -10.24 0.63 -25.32
N HIS A 146 -11.30 -0.03 -25.76
CA HIS A 146 -12.26 0.54 -26.69
C HIS A 146 -13.59 0.00 -26.22
N TYR A 147 -14.30 0.80 -25.43
CA TYR A 147 -15.75 1.02 -25.31
C TYR A 147 -15.97 1.84 -24.05
#